data_AF-A0A949CNB4-F1
#
_entry.id   AF-A0A949CNB4-F1
#
_cell.length_a   1.000
_cell.length_b   1.000
_cell.length_c   1.000
_cell.angle_alpha   90.00
_cell.angle_beta   90.00
_cell.angle_gamma   90.00
#
_symmetry.space_group_name_H-M   'P 1'
#
loop_
_entity.id
_entity.type
_entity.pdbx_description
1 polymer ?
#
loop_
_entity_poly.entity_id
_entity_poly.type
_entity_poly.pdbx_seq_one_letter_code
_entity_poly.pdbx_strand_id
1 'polypeptide(L)'
;LVHKCNRSHIRFTEWAKIPALKDVIHMYEVVAHAGGTFAPTKVACIALNTHGLNDAEVKYEIAKTEAETGLPTDDVVRHGAGKLLSAIDGLKT
;
A
#
# COMPACT_ATOMS: atom_id res chain seq x y z
N LEU A 1 0.85 -0.05 4.50
CA LEU A 1 -0.45 -0.53 3.98
C LEU A 1 -0.25 -1.85 3.26
N VAL A 2 -1.16 -2.82 3.36
CA VAL A 2 -1.12 -4.07 2.57
C VAL A 2 -2.27 -4.09 1.57
N HIS A 3 -2.01 -4.47 0.33
CA HIS A 3 -3.03 -4.60 -0.70
C HIS A 3 -2.76 -5.82 -1.59
N LYS A 4 -3.81 -6.48 -2.09
CA LYS A 4 -3.68 -7.57 -3.07
C LYS A 4 -3.93 -7.04 -4.47
N CYS A 5 -2.98 -7.27 -5.39
CA CYS A 5 -3.12 -6.87 -6.79
C CYS A 5 -4.45 -7.33 -7.39
N ASN A 6 -4.99 -6.48 -8.25
CA ASN A 6 -6.21 -6.71 -9.02
C ASN A 6 -7.47 -6.96 -8.17
N ARG A 7 -7.42 -6.69 -6.85
CA ARG A 7 -8.60 -6.80 -5.97
C ARG A 7 -9.37 -5.48 -5.99
N SER A 8 -10.55 -5.50 -6.61
CA SER A 8 -11.42 -4.31 -6.75
C SER A 8 -12.58 -4.22 -5.75
N HIS A 9 -12.87 -5.30 -5.01
CA HIS A 9 -13.98 -5.37 -4.05
C HIS A 9 -13.57 -6.14 -2.80
N ILE A 10 -14.24 -5.94 -1.67
CA ILE A 10 -14.01 -6.75 -0.47
C ILE A 10 -14.37 -8.22 -0.74
N ARG A 11 -13.64 -9.14 -0.10
CA ARG A 11 -13.88 -10.59 -0.28
C ARG A 11 -15.30 -10.92 0.19
N PHE A 12 -16.05 -11.63 -0.65
CA PHE A 12 -17.44 -12.02 -0.40
C PHE A 12 -18.44 -10.86 -0.31
N THR A 13 -18.10 -9.68 -0.84
CA THR A 13 -18.98 -8.51 -0.79
C THR A 13 -18.93 -7.74 -2.11
N GLU A 14 -19.83 -8.06 -3.04
CA GLU A 14 -19.82 -7.49 -4.40
C GLU A 14 -20.18 -6.00 -4.45
N TRP A 15 -20.97 -5.49 -3.51
CA TRP A 15 -21.32 -4.07 -3.47
C TRP A 15 -20.22 -3.20 -2.88
N ALA A 16 -19.28 -3.79 -2.13
CA ALA A 16 -18.23 -3.06 -1.41
C ALA A 16 -16.96 -2.94 -2.26
N LYS A 17 -16.90 -1.90 -3.08
CA LYS A 17 -15.71 -1.53 -3.86
C LYS A 17 -14.56 -1.14 -2.94
N ILE A 18 -13.35 -1.55 -3.30
CA ILE A 18 -12.13 -1.01 -2.74
C ILE A 18 -11.85 0.31 -3.49
N PRO A 19 -11.75 1.45 -2.78
CA PRO A 19 -11.42 2.74 -3.41
C PRO A 19 -10.02 2.74 -4.05
N ALA A 20 -9.67 3.83 -4.74
CA ALA A 20 -8.30 4.03 -5.16
C ALA A 20 -7.37 4.04 -3.93
N LEU A 21 -6.15 3.51 -4.07
CA LEU A 21 -5.25 3.36 -2.92
C LEU A 21 -4.90 4.69 -2.25
N LYS A 22 -4.86 5.80 -3.00
CA LYS A 22 -4.72 7.15 -2.45
C LYS A 22 -5.81 7.52 -1.44
N ASP A 23 -7.06 7.14 -1.73
CA ASP A 23 -8.19 7.40 -0.84
C ASP A 23 -8.12 6.51 0.41
N VAL A 24 -7.69 5.25 0.25
CA VAL A 24 -7.47 4.33 1.35
C VAL A 24 -6.35 4.84 2.27
N ILE A 25 -5.23 5.30 1.70
CA ILE A 25 -4.13 5.93 2.44
C ILE A 25 -4.64 7.12 3.24
N HIS A 26 -5.33 8.05 2.58
CA HIS A 26 -5.88 9.23 3.23
C HIS A 26 -6.81 8.87 4.40
N MET A 27 -7.72 7.92 4.19
CA MET A 27 -8.62 7.42 5.23
C MET A 27 -7.84 6.90 6.45
N TYR A 28 -6.83 6.04 6.25
CA TYR A 28 -6.02 5.52 7.35
C TYR A 28 -5.27 6.62 8.10
N GLU A 29 -4.67 7.58 7.40
CA GLU A 29 -3.94 8.68 8.02
C GLU A 29 -4.87 9.59 8.85
N VAL A 30 -6.06 9.92 8.33
CA VAL A 30 -7.05 10.73 9.06
C VAL A 30 -7.53 10.03 10.33
N VAL A 31 -7.84 8.74 10.25
CA VAL A 31 -8.28 7.95 11.41
C VAL A 31 -7.16 7.86 12.45
N ALA A 32 -5.93 7.58 12.04
CA ALA A 32 -4.80 7.48 12.96
C ALA A 32 -4.45 8.83 13.62
N HIS A 33 -4.54 9.93 12.88
CA HIS A 33 -4.30 11.28 13.40
C HIS A 33 -5.45 11.80 14.27
N ALA A 34 -6.66 11.23 14.14
CA ALA A 34 -7.89 11.63 14.81
C ALA A 34 -8.13 13.15 14.79
N GLY A 35 -8.00 13.74 13.59
CA GLY A 35 -8.24 15.17 13.35
C GLY A 35 -7.31 16.13 14.10
N GLY A 36 -6.09 15.70 14.46
CA GLY A 36 -5.14 16.52 15.22
C GLY A 36 -4.94 16.08 16.67
N THR A 37 -5.76 15.13 17.14
CA THR A 37 -5.70 14.66 18.53
C THR A 37 -4.43 13.85 18.80
N PHE A 38 -4.00 13.06 17.81
CA PHE A 38 -2.80 12.22 17.91
C PHE A 38 -1.68 12.74 17.00
N ALA A 39 -0.47 12.21 17.19
CA ALA A 39 0.68 12.57 16.38
C ALA A 39 0.39 12.39 14.87
N PRO A 40 0.95 13.25 14.00
CA PRO A 40 0.87 13.07 12.55
C PRO A 40 1.31 11.65 12.17
N THR A 41 0.44 10.92 11.48
CA THR A 41 0.70 9.53 11.09
C THR A 41 0.62 9.41 9.58
N LYS A 42 1.63 8.77 8.98
CA LYS A 42 1.74 8.59 7.53
C LYS A 42 1.84 7.13 7.13
N VAL A 43 1.25 6.76 6.00
CA VAL A 43 1.52 5.46 5.39
C VAL A 43 2.89 5.53 4.73
N ALA A 44 3.88 4.84 5.31
CA ALA A 44 5.26 4.86 4.84
C ALA A 44 5.45 4.20 3.47
N CYS A 45 4.74 3.09 3.24
CA CYS A 45 4.94 2.21 2.10
C CYS A 45 3.76 1.25 1.88
N ILE A 46 3.77 0.56 0.74
CA ILE A 46 2.76 -0.44 0.36
C ILE A 46 3.44 -1.82 0.21
N ALA A 47 3.00 -2.77 1.02
CA ALA A 47 3.31 -4.18 0.80
C ALA A 47 2.25 -4.76 -0.15
N LEU A 48 2.67 -5.04 -1.38
CA LEU A 48 1.80 -5.47 -2.46
C LEU A 48 1.83 -6.99 -2.56
N ASN A 49 0.69 -7.62 -2.32
CA ASN A 49 0.53 -9.05 -2.53
C ASN A 49 0.27 -9.32 -4.01
N THR A 50 1.26 -9.92 -4.67
CA THR A 50 1.26 -10.27 -6.10
C THR A 50 1.05 -11.77 -6.35
N HIS A 51 0.41 -12.46 -5.39
CA HIS A 51 0.13 -13.88 -5.53
C HIS A 51 -0.72 -14.16 -6.78
N GLY A 52 -0.22 -15.05 -7.64
CA GLY A 52 -0.88 -15.43 -8.90
C GLY A 52 -0.42 -14.64 -10.12
N LEU A 53 0.51 -13.69 -9.95
CA LEU A 53 1.14 -12.96 -11.05
C LEU A 53 2.50 -13.57 -11.43
N ASN A 54 2.88 -13.42 -12.69
CA ASN A 54 4.23 -13.70 -13.19
C ASN A 54 5.19 -12.51 -12.96
N ASP A 55 6.49 -12.70 -13.16
CA ASP A 55 7.50 -11.67 -12.81
C ASP A 55 7.34 -10.35 -13.60
N ALA A 56 6.89 -10.41 -14.85
CA ALA A 56 6.64 -9.21 -15.65
C ALA A 56 5.42 -8.43 -15.12
N GLU A 57 4.35 -9.14 -14.76
CA GLU A 57 3.16 -8.56 -14.12
C GLU A 57 3.48 -7.98 -12.74
N VAL A 58 4.28 -8.70 -11.93
CA VAL A 58 4.75 -8.23 -10.62
C VAL A 58 5.49 -6.91 -10.76
N LYS A 59 6.46 -6.83 -11.68
CA LYS A 59 7.23 -5.60 -11.92
C LYS A 59 6.34 -4.46 -12.37
N TYR A 60 5.39 -4.73 -13.26
CA TYR A 60 4.44 -3.74 -13.75
C TYR A 60 3.53 -3.21 -12.63
N GLU A 61 2.91 -4.09 -11.84
CA GLU A 61 1.98 -3.68 -10.78
C GLU A 61 2.69 -2.94 -9.64
N ILE A 62 3.93 -3.30 -9.31
CA ILE A 62 4.76 -2.52 -8.38
C ILE A 62 4.97 -1.11 -8.93
N ALA A 63 5.51 -0.97 -10.14
CA ALA A 63 5.81 0.33 -10.74
C ALA A 63 4.56 1.21 -10.89
N LYS A 64 3.44 0.62 -11.30
CA LYS A 64 2.15 1.28 -11.39
C LYS A 64 1.68 1.78 -10.02
N THR A 65 1.73 0.93 -8.99
CA THR A 65 1.32 1.30 -7.63
C THR A 65 2.19 2.43 -7.07
N GLU A 66 3.50 2.40 -7.33
CA GLU A 66 4.41 3.50 -6.95
C GLU A 66 4.06 4.80 -7.67
N ALA A 67 3.81 4.75 -8.98
CA ALA A 67 3.42 5.92 -9.76
C ALA A 67 2.05 6.49 -9.30
N GLU A 68 1.10 5.60 -8.98
CA GLU A 68 -0.23 5.99 -8.54
C GLU A 68 -0.25 6.59 -7.14
N THR A 69 0.60 6.11 -6.22
CA THR A 69 0.54 6.49 -4.80
C THR A 69 1.67 7.41 -4.36
N GLY A 70 2.78 7.43 -5.08
CA GLY A 70 4.01 8.11 -4.68
C GLY A 70 4.75 7.41 -3.52
N LEU A 71 4.33 6.21 -3.12
CA LEU A 71 4.91 5.48 -1.99
C LEU A 71 5.76 4.30 -2.45
N PRO A 72 6.88 4.00 -1.77
CA PRO A 72 7.65 2.78 -1.99
C PRO A 72 6.75 1.55 -1.90
N THR A 73 6.83 0.70 -2.92
CA THR A 73 5.98 -0.49 -3.03
C THR A 73 6.81 -1.72 -3.36
N ASP A 74 6.51 -2.84 -2.71
CA ASP A 74 7.13 -4.13 -3.05
C ASP A 74 6.30 -5.32 -2.59
N ASP A 75 6.54 -6.49 -3.18
CA ASP A 75 6.08 -7.77 -2.65
C ASP A 75 7.14 -8.34 -1.71
N VAL A 76 6.95 -8.10 -0.42
CA VAL A 76 7.90 -8.53 0.62
C VAL A 76 8.02 -10.04 0.77
N VAL A 77 7.04 -10.81 0.28
CA VAL A 77 7.09 -12.29 0.30
C VAL A 77 7.99 -12.79 -0.82
N ARG A 78 7.99 -12.13 -1.98
CA ARG A 78 8.83 -12.50 -3.13
C ARG A 78 10.24 -11.92 -3.05
N HIS A 79 10.37 -10.63 -2.73
CA HIS A 79 11.62 -9.89 -2.85
C HIS A 79 12.27 -9.58 -1.49
N GLY A 80 11.62 -9.95 -0.39
CA GLY A 80 12.04 -9.59 0.95
C GLY A 80 11.66 -8.17 1.35
N ALA A 81 11.85 -7.82 2.62
CA ALA A 81 11.36 -6.57 3.18
C ALA A 81 12.32 -5.37 3.06
N GLY A 82 13.52 -5.56 2.51
CA GLY A 82 14.60 -4.57 2.56
C GLY A 82 14.20 -3.18 2.03
N LYS A 83 13.58 -3.13 0.85
CA LYS A 83 13.11 -1.86 0.24
C LYS A 83 12.13 -1.12 1.15
N LEU A 84 11.16 -1.83 1.72
CA LEU A 84 10.12 -1.21 2.54
C LEU A 84 10.64 -0.81 3.92
N LEU A 85 11.55 -1.59 4.50
CA LEU A 85 12.20 -1.26 5.76
C LEU A 85 13.04 0.02 5.63
N SER A 86 13.84 0.15 4.57
CA SER A 86 14.60 1.38 4.30
C SER A 86 13.71 2.61 4.13
N ALA A 87 12.50 2.45 3.56
CA ALA A 87 11.53 3.54 3.47
C ALA A 87 11.04 3.99 4.85
N ILE A 88 10.84 3.05 5.79
CA ILE A 88 10.44 3.35 7.16
C ILE A 88 11.58 4.04 7.92
N ASP A 89 12.81 3.51 7.84
CA ASP A 89 13.97 4.10 8.50
C ASP A 89 14.30 5.52 8.00
N GLY A 90 13.93 5.82 6.75
CA GLY A 90 14.05 7.16 6.16
C GLY A 90 13.04 8.18 6.70
N LEU A 91 11.97 7.75 7.35
CA LEU A 91 11.01 8.63 8.01
C LEU A 91 11.60 9.09 9.34
N LYS A 92 12.25 10.26 9.33
CA LYS A 92 12.68 10.92 10.56
C LYS A 92 11.46 11.28 11.40
N THR A 93 11.36 10.70 12.61
CA THR A 93 10.49 11.14 13.70
C THR A 93 10.92 12.49 14.26
#